data_AF-A0A3C0FLI3-F1
#
_entry.id   AF-A0A3C0FLI3-F1
#
_cell.length_a   1.000
_cell.length_b   1.000
_cell.length_c   1.000
_cell.angle_alpha   90.00
_cell.angle_beta   90.00
_cell.angle_gamma   90.00
#
_symmetry.space_group_name_H-M   'P 1'
#
loop_
_entity.id
_entity.type
_entity.pdbx_description
1 polymer ?
#
loop_
_entity_poly.entity_id
_entity_poly.type
_entity_poly.pdbx_seq_one_letter_code
_entity_poly.pdbx_strand_id
1 'polypeptide(L)' 'AYAAAGRMIGYYEPHINPWDCLAGILLMQEAGGWANDYLAAPDALENGAPILTAGPNVAEELKSMTGITR' A
#
# COMPACT_ATOMS: atom_id res chain seq x y z
N ALA A 1 5.97 7.89 -0.86
CA ALA A 1 6.64 8.84 -1.78
C ALA A 1 7.64 8.19 -2.73
N TYR A 2 8.63 7.42 -2.25
CA TYR A 2 9.65 6.80 -3.13
C TYR A 2 9.08 5.80 -4.15
N ALA A 3 8.15 4.94 -3.71
CA ALA A 3 7.47 3.99 -4.59
C ALA A 3 6.60 4.70 -5.65
N ALA A 4 5.76 5.65 -5.22
CA ALA A 4 4.94 6.46 -6.14
C ALA A 4 5.77 7.26 -7.17
N ALA A 5 6.99 7.69 -6.80
CA ALA A 5 7.91 8.36 -7.71
C ALA A 5 8.70 7.41 -8.63
N GLY A 6 8.38 6.12 -8.65
CA GLY A 6 9.05 5.10 -9.47
C GLY A 6 10.48 4.76 -9.03
N ARG A 7 10.92 5.21 -7.85
CA ARG A 7 12.27 4.87 -7.31
C ARG A 7 12.30 3.50 -6.64
N MET A 8 11.14 3.00 -6.24
CA MET A 8 10.93 1.65 -5.72
C MET A 8 9.76 1.02 -6.48
N ILE A 9 9.77 -0.30 -6.65
CA ILE A 9 8.70 -1.03 -7.34
C ILE A 9 7.40 -1.14 -6.53
N GLY A 10 7.50 -0.99 -5.21
CA GLY A 10 6.40 -1.09 -4.26
C GLY A 10 6.88 -0.92 -2.82
N TYR A 11 5.96 -0.98 -1.88
CA TYR A 11 6.20 -0.93 -0.44
C TYR A 11 5.23 -1.89 0.26
N TYR A 12 5.74 -2.70 1.19
CA TYR A 12 4.95 -3.61 2.00
C TYR A 12 5.39 -3.50 3.46
N GLU A 13 4.43 -3.41 4.36
CA GLU A 13 4.68 -3.49 5.80
C GLU A 13 3.54 -4.25 6.49
N PRO A 14 3.82 -5.27 7.32
CA PRO A 14 2.78 -6.04 8.01
C PRO A 14 1.94 -5.23 9.00
N HIS A 15 2.47 -4.11 9.49
CA HIS A 15 1.78 -3.23 10.42
C HIS A 15 2.31 -1.79 10.27
N ILE A 16 1.44 -0.86 9.94
CA ILE A 16 1.74 0.57 9.89
C ILE A 16 0.56 1.35 10.45
N ASN A 17 0.84 2.46 11.13
CA ASN A 17 -0.22 3.37 11.59
C ASN A 17 -0.79 4.19 10.44
N PRO A 18 -2.06 4.61 10.52
CA PRO A 18 -2.73 5.34 9.44
C PRO A 18 -2.03 6.66 9.08
N TRP A 19 -1.51 7.38 10.06
CA TRP A 19 -0.81 8.66 9.82
C TRP A 19 0.51 8.50 9.06
N ASP A 20 1.12 7.31 9.10
CA ASP A 20 2.37 7.01 8.40
C ASP A 20 2.14 6.58 6.94
N CYS A 21 0.94 6.06 6.60
CA CYS A 21 0.67 5.45 5.29
C CYS A 21 -0.37 6.17 4.42
N LEU A 22 -1.39 6.82 4.99
CA LEU A 22 -2.56 7.30 4.22
C LEU A 22 -2.19 8.33 3.14
N ALA A 23 -1.27 9.25 3.45
CA ALA A 23 -0.77 10.19 2.44
C ALA A 23 -0.01 9.45 1.31
N GLY A 24 0.72 8.38 1.65
CA GLY A 24 1.42 7.55 0.68
C GLY A 24 0.49 6.78 -0.25
N ILE A 25 -0.63 6.29 0.26
CA ILE A 25 -1.68 5.62 -0.53
C ILE A 25 -2.23 6.56 -1.60
N LEU A 26 -2.61 7.78 -1.21
CA LEU A 26 -3.13 8.77 -2.17
C LEU A 26 -2.09 9.09 -3.24
N LEU A 27 -0.83 9.33 -2.86
CA LEU A 27 0.25 9.58 -3.82
C LEU A 27 0.46 8.41 -4.80
N MET A 28 0.35 7.16 -4.33
CA MET A 28 0.47 5.99 -5.19
C MET A 28 -0.68 5.91 -6.19
N GLN A 29 -1.91 6.14 -5.73
CA GLN A 29 -3.10 6.11 -6.58
C GLN A 29 -3.05 7.20 -7.67
N GLU A 30 -2.65 8.43 -7.32
CA GLU A 30 -2.49 9.53 -8.28
C GLU A 30 -1.35 9.30 -9.27
N ALA A 31 -0.33 8.52 -8.89
CA ALA A 31 0.74 8.09 -9.79
C ALA A 31 0.31 6.93 -10.73
N GLY A 32 -0.94 6.48 -10.65
CA GLY A 32 -1.47 5.35 -11.43
C GLY A 32 -1.04 3.98 -10.90
N GLY A 33 -0.51 3.91 -9.69
CA GLY A 33 -0.16 2.66 -9.03
C GLY A 33 -1.35 2.01 -8.32
N TRP A 34 -1.06 0.90 -7.65
CA TRP A 34 -2.03 0.16 -6.85
C TRP A 34 -1.69 0.27 -5.36
N ALA A 35 -2.72 0.32 -4.52
CA ALA A 35 -2.61 0.21 -3.08
C ALA A 35 -3.77 -0.65 -2.56
N ASN A 36 -3.53 -1.38 -1.48
CA ASN A 36 -4.60 -2.13 -0.82
C ASN A 36 -5.59 -1.18 -0.15
N ASP A 37 -6.80 -1.66 0.04
CA ASP A 37 -7.90 -1.05 0.76
C ASP A 37 -7.59 -1.07 2.27
N TYR A 38 -6.63 -0.24 2.65
CA TYR A 38 -6.12 -0.15 4.02
C TYR A 38 -7.25 0.11 5.03
N LEU A 39 -8.24 0.92 4.66
CA LEU A 39 -9.38 1.26 5.51
C LEU A 39 -10.43 0.16 5.62
N ALA A 40 -10.36 -0.89 4.79
CA ALA A 40 -11.20 -2.08 4.96
C ALA A 40 -10.70 -3.02 6.07
N ALA A 41 -9.48 -2.83 6.57
CA ALA A 41 -9.00 -3.57 7.73
C ALA A 41 -9.75 -3.13 9.01
N PRO A 42 -10.11 -4.07 9.92
CA PRO A 42 -10.80 -3.72 11.16
C PRO A 42 -9.99 -2.76 12.03
N ASP A 43 -10.64 -1.70 12.51
CA ASP A 43 -10.05 -0.69 13.42
C ASP A 43 -8.70 -0.12 12.91
N ALA A 44 -8.54 -0.01 11.58
CA ALA A 44 -7.28 0.42 10.96
C ALA A 44 -6.84 1.82 11.40
N LEU A 45 -7.79 2.69 11.79
CA LEU A 45 -7.48 4.04 12.26
C LEU A 45 -6.94 4.05 13.69
N GLU A 46 -7.36 3.12 14.52
CA GLU A 46 -7.00 3.03 15.94
C GLU A 46 -5.78 2.15 16.16
N ASN A 47 -5.71 1.02 15.45
CA ASN A 47 -4.75 -0.05 15.72
C ASN A 47 -3.69 -0.20 14.62
N GLY A 48 -3.84 0.49 13.50
CA GLY A 48 -3.02 0.26 12.31
C GLY A 48 -3.37 -1.04 11.60
N ALA A 49 -2.81 -1.23 10.41
CA ALA A 49 -3.10 -2.37 9.55
C ALA A 49 -1.92 -2.68 8.61
N PRO A 50 -1.92 -3.83 7.93
CA PRO A 50 -0.97 -4.10 6.86
C PRO A 50 -1.18 -3.16 5.66
N ILE A 51 -0.09 -2.74 5.04
CA ILE A 51 -0.08 -1.92 3.83
C ILE A 51 0.68 -2.63 2.72
N LEU A 52 0.13 -2.58 1.52
CA LEU A 52 0.80 -2.92 0.27
C LEU A 52 0.53 -1.82 -0.75
N THR A 53 1.60 -1.26 -1.31
CA THR A 53 1.54 -0.40 -2.48
C THR A 53 2.47 -0.94 -3.56
N ALA A 54 2.08 -0.82 -4.81
CA ALA A 54 2.81 -1.39 -5.94
C ALA A 54 2.70 -0.50 -7.17
N GLY A 55 3.73 -0.50 -8.00
CA GLY A 55 3.64 0.05 -9.34
C GLY A 55 2.64 -0.74 -10.20
N PRO A 56 2.08 -0.13 -11.26
CA PRO A 56 0.97 -0.71 -12.04
C PRO A 56 1.28 -2.07 -12.68
N ASN A 57 2.55 -2.34 -13.00
CA ASN A 57 2.98 -3.54 -13.73
C ASN A 57 3.48 -4.68 -12.83
N VAL A 58 3.48 -4.50 -11.50
CA VAL A 58 4.04 -5.48 -10.54
C VAL A 58 3.08 -5.80 -9.39
N ALA A 59 1.86 -5.26 -9.44
CA ALA A 59 0.90 -5.38 -8.36
C ALA A 59 0.47 -6.83 -8.13
N GLU A 60 0.22 -7.60 -9.19
CA GLU A 60 -0.26 -8.98 -9.08
C GLU A 60 0.79 -9.91 -8.46
N GLU A 61 2.06 -9.76 -8.84
CA GLU A 61 3.17 -10.51 -8.27
C GLU A 61 3.34 -10.20 -6.78
N LEU A 62 3.29 -8.91 -6.40
CA LEU A 62 3.44 -8.51 -5.01
C LEU A 62 2.26 -8.94 -4.13
N LYS A 63 1.02 -8.92 -4.65
CA LYS A 63 -0.15 -9.49 -3.97
C LYS A 63 0.03 -10.98 -3.70
N SER A 64 0.51 -11.73 -4.70
CA SER A 64 0.79 -13.17 -4.57
C SER A 64 1.86 -13.46 -3.50
N MET A 65 2.92 -12.66 -3.46
CA MET A 65 4.02 -12.84 -2.50
C MET A 65 3.65 -12.48 -1.06
N THR A 66 2.78 -11.48 -0.87
CA THR A 66 2.42 -10.94 0.46
C THR A 66 1.14 -11.53 1.03
N GLY A 67 0.26 -12.08 0.19
CA GLY A 67 -1.07 -12.54 0.56
C GLY A 67 -2.11 -11.43 0.71
N ILE A 68 -1.73 -10.16 0.54
CA ILE A 68 -2.66 -9.02 0.54
C ILE A 68 -3.28 -8.92 -0.86
N THR A 69 -4.57 -9.23 -0.97
CA THR A 69 -5.29 -9.25 -2.26
C THR A 69 -6.25 -8.09 -2.42
N ARG A 70 -6.69 -7.49 -1.31
CA ARG A 70 -7.59 -6.35 -1.29
C ARG A 70 -7.05 -5.29 -0.37
#